data_AF-A0A8B9DRL5-F1
#
_entry.id   AF-A0A8B9DRL5-F1
#
_cell.length_a   1.000
_cell.length_b   1.000
_cell.length_c   1.000
_cell.angle_alpha   90.00
_cell.angle_beta   90.00
_cell.angle_gamma   90.00
#
_symmetry.space_group_name_H-M   'P 1'
#
loop_
_entity.id
_entity.type
_entity.pdbx_description
1 polymer ?
#
loop_
_entity_poly.entity_id
_entity_poly.type
_entity_poly.pdbx_seq_one_letter_code
_entity_poly.pdbx_strand_id
1 'polypeptide(L)' 'ASVIILPVSGVGLSVDVQSSFLCKPNPCLNQGVCILGPGSYRCECHGWEGPHCESSKPQQTPTVTGLVRSAQPR' A
#
# COMPACT_ATOMS: atom_id res chain seq x y z
N ALA A 1 32.35 -16.80 -43.21
CA ALA A 1 31.29 -17.10 -42.22
C ALA A 1 31.24 -15.95 -41.25
N SER A 2 30.37 -14.97 -41.50
CA SER A 2 30.17 -13.84 -40.59
C SER A 2 28.81 -14.03 -39.97
N VAL A 3 28.80 -14.56 -38.75
CA VAL A 3 27.58 -14.67 -37.95
C VAL A 3 27.67 -13.59 -36.89
N ILE A 4 27.02 -12.46 -37.13
CA ILE A 4 26.79 -11.45 -36.09
C ILE A 4 25.45 -11.82 -35.44
N ILE A 5 25.49 -12.68 -34.42
CA ILE A 5 24.38 -12.79 -33.48
C ILE A 5 24.62 -11.71 -32.44
N LEU A 6 23.86 -10.61 -32.51
CA LEU A 6 23.84 -9.63 -31.43
C LEU A 6 23.47 -10.40 -30.14
N PRO A 7 24.25 -10.30 -29.04
CA PRO A 7 23.69 -10.68 -27.75
C PRO A 7 22.49 -9.76 -27.59
N VAL A 8 21.28 -10.31 -27.69
CA VAL A 8 20.11 -9.54 -27.32
C VAL A 8 20.35 -9.18 -25.86
N SER A 9 20.74 -7.94 -25.64
CA SER A 9 20.63 -7.26 -24.36
C SER A 9 19.14 -7.19 -24.08
N GLY A 10 18.57 -8.35 -23.70
CA GLY A 10 17.20 -8.54 -23.32
C GLY A 10 17.02 -7.87 -21.97
N VAL A 11 16.68 -6.60 -22.03
CA VAL A 11 16.12 -5.83 -20.93
C VAL A 11 14.91 -6.56 -20.32
N GLY A 12 14.82 -6.53 -18.99
CA GLY A 12 13.56 -6.68 -18.23
C GLY A 12 13.10 -8.12 -17.97
N LEU A 13 12.72 -8.55 -16.78
CA LEU A 13 12.52 -7.90 -15.49
C LEU A 13 13.20 -8.80 -14.44
N SER A 14 13.82 -8.22 -13.41
CA SER A 14 13.87 -8.90 -12.13
C SER A 14 12.41 -9.04 -11.65
N VAL A 15 11.69 -10.05 -12.14
CA VAL A 15 10.48 -10.51 -11.46
C VAL A 15 11.00 -11.08 -10.15
N ASP A 16 10.86 -10.31 -9.08
CA ASP A 16 11.13 -10.74 -7.73
C ASP A 16 10.12 -11.83 -7.37
N VAL A 17 10.40 -13.06 -7.83
CA VAL A 17 9.64 -14.29 -7.56
C VAL A 17 9.51 -14.61 -6.06
N GLN A 18 10.09 -13.78 -5.21
CA GLN A 18 10.07 -13.86 -3.76
C GLN A 18 9.31 -12.69 -3.10
N SER A 19 8.73 -11.78 -3.87
CA SER A 19 7.94 -10.66 -3.33
C SER A 19 6.45 -10.93 -3.50
N SER A 20 6.03 -11.49 -4.65
CA SER A 20 4.62 -11.78 -4.95
C SER A 20 3.92 -12.74 -3.98
N PHE A 21 4.63 -13.56 -3.19
CA PHE A 21 3.97 -14.46 -2.24
C PHE A 21 3.38 -13.71 -1.04
N LEU A 22 3.92 -12.54 -0.66
CA LEU A 22 3.37 -11.75 0.45
C LEU A 22 2.00 -11.14 0.10
N CYS A 23 1.72 -10.96 -1.18
CA CYS A 23 0.43 -10.48 -1.69
C CYS A 23 -0.45 -11.57 -2.30
N LYS A 24 -0.06 -12.86 -2.22
CA LYS A 24 -0.84 -13.98 -2.76
C LYS A 24 -0.96 -15.13 -1.74
N PRO A 25 -2.17 -15.39 -1.20
CA PRO A 25 -3.43 -14.66 -1.44
C PRO A 25 -3.35 -13.22 -0.92
N ASN A 26 -4.17 -12.30 -1.47
CA ASN A 26 -4.14 -10.88 -1.05
C ASN A 26 -4.46 -10.78 0.45
N PRO A 27 -3.53 -10.33 1.30
CA PRO A 27 -3.76 -10.20 2.74
C PRO A 27 -4.63 -8.99 3.09
N CYS A 28 -4.79 -8.02 2.18
CA CYS A 28 -5.55 -6.81 2.42
C CYS A 28 -7.06 -7.07 2.30
N LEU A 29 -7.81 -6.72 3.34
CA LEU A 29 -9.26 -6.82 3.41
C LEU A 29 -9.94 -5.61 2.76
N ASN A 30 -11.27 -5.68 2.62
CA ASN A 30 -12.12 -4.57 2.17
C ASN A 30 -11.67 -3.91 0.86
N GLN A 31 -11.23 -4.73 -0.11
CA GLN A 31 -10.73 -4.27 -1.41
C GLN A 31 -9.45 -3.40 -1.31
N GLY A 32 -8.66 -3.61 -0.26
CA GLY A 32 -7.33 -3.02 -0.13
C GLY A 32 -6.36 -3.55 -1.20
N VAL A 33 -5.48 -2.66 -1.67
CA VAL A 33 -4.46 -2.99 -2.67
C VAL A 33 -3.17 -3.38 -1.96
N CYS A 34 -2.66 -4.58 -2.22
CA CYS A 34 -1.39 -5.03 -1.66
C CYS A 34 -0.23 -4.48 -2.48
N ILE A 35 0.64 -3.70 -1.84
CA ILE A 35 1.83 -3.11 -2.45
C ILE A 35 3.06 -3.76 -1.84
N LEU A 36 3.89 -4.32 -2.71
CA LEU A 36 5.15 -4.92 -2.34
C LEU A 36 6.19 -3.84 -2.00
N GLY A 37 6.96 -4.11 -0.95
CA GLY A 37 8.11 -3.32 -0.52
C GLY A 37 9.36 -4.20 -0.47
N PRO A 38 10.54 -3.60 -0.29
CA PRO A 38 11.79 -4.34 -0.14
C PRO A 38 11.75 -5.20 1.14
N GLY A 39 11.45 -6.50 0.98
CA GLY A 39 11.36 -7.47 2.08
C GLY A 39 10.08 -7.39 2.93
N SER A 40 9.06 -6.65 2.48
CA SER A 40 7.79 -6.50 3.20
C SER A 40 6.63 -6.22 2.24
N TYR A 41 5.42 -6.12 2.78
CA TYR A 41 4.25 -5.63 2.04
C TYR A 41 3.51 -4.59 2.88
N ARG A 42 2.71 -3.76 2.21
CA ARG A 42 1.76 -2.85 2.85
C ARG A 42 0.43 -2.86 2.11
N CYS A 43 -0.64 -2.57 2.82
CA CYS A 43 -1.97 -2.43 2.23
C CYS A 43 -2.32 -0.96 2.03
N GLU A 44 -2.73 -0.60 0.81
CA GLU A 44 -3.34 0.69 0.53
C GLU A 44 -4.87 0.58 0.71
N CYS A 45 -5.38 1.28 1.72
CA CYS A 45 -6.76 1.18 2.17
C CYS A 45 -7.63 2.33 1.66
N HIS A 46 -8.75 2.00 1.02
CA HIS A 46 -9.73 2.97 0.52
C HIS A 46 -10.87 3.19 1.51
N GLY A 47 -10.70 4.09 2.48
CA GLY A 47 -11.71 4.37 3.52
C GLY A 47 -11.67 3.41 4.71
N TRP A 48 -10.64 2.57 4.77
CA TRP A 48 -10.34 1.66 5.88
C TRP A 48 -8.98 2.02 6.50
N GLU A 49 -8.71 1.45 7.65
CA GLU A 49 -7.56 1.66 8.52
C GLU A 49 -7.09 0.31 9.07
N GLY A 50 -5.88 0.30 9.63
CA GLY A 50 -5.22 -0.91 10.10
C GLY A 50 -4.24 -1.50 9.08
N PRO A 51 -3.36 -2.42 9.51
CA PRO A 51 -2.33 -3.04 8.68
C PRO A 51 -2.89 -3.83 7.49
N HIS A 52 -4.13 -4.34 7.60
CA HIS A 52 -4.79 -5.12 6.55
C HIS A 52 -6.10 -4.50 6.11
N CYS A 53 -6.33 -3.20 6.37
CA CYS A 53 -7.59 -2.53 6.07
C CYS A 53 -8.79 -3.17 6.77
N GLU A 54 -8.61 -3.75 7.96
CA GLU A 54 -9.65 -4.47 8.69
C GLU A 54 -10.62 -3.54 9.45
N SER A 55 -10.20 -2.31 9.76
CA SER A 55 -10.98 -1.35 10.53
C SER A 55 -11.56 -0.30 9.59
N SER A 56 -12.85 0.04 9.73
CA SER A 56 -13.36 1.24 9.06
C SER A 56 -12.63 2.44 9.65
N LYS A 57 -12.21 3.41 8.82
CA LYS A 57 -11.92 4.73 9.39
C LYS A 57 -13.20 5.13 10.10
N PRO A 58 -13.20 5.44 11.41
CA PRO A 58 -14.25 6.30 11.90
C PRO A 58 -14.14 7.47 10.95
N GLN A 59 -15.18 7.69 10.13
CA GLN A 59 -15.24 8.89 9.33
C GLN A 59 -14.77 9.99 10.26
N GLN A 60 -13.92 10.87 9.76
CA GLN A 60 -13.82 12.19 10.34
C GLN A 60 -15.24 12.79 10.20
N THR A 61 -16.21 12.30 10.99
CA THR A 61 -17.07 13.20 11.71
C THR A 61 -16.07 14.20 12.26
N PRO A 62 -16.16 15.47 11.89
CA PRO A 62 -15.41 16.46 12.63
C PRO A 62 -15.83 16.22 14.07
N THR A 63 -14.99 15.52 14.83
CA THR A 63 -15.20 15.36 16.25
C THR A 63 -15.12 16.79 16.69
N VAL A 64 -16.29 17.37 17.00
CA VAL A 64 -16.43 18.70 17.58
C VAL A 64 -15.89 18.58 19.00
N THR A 65 -14.58 18.33 19.09
CA THR A 65 -13.79 18.16 20.29
C THR A 65 -12.50 18.98 20.16
N GLY A 66 -12.38 19.76 19.08
CA GLY A 66 -11.24 20.66 18.83
C GLY A 66 -11.58 22.14 18.70
N LEU A 67 -12.85 22.57 18.83
CA LEU A 67 -13.16 23.96 19.14
C LEU A 67 -13.32 24.08 20.65
N VAL A 68 -12.18 24.08 21.37
CA VAL A 68 -12.13 24.77 22.65
C VAL A 68 -12.57 26.20 22.33
N ARG A 69 -13.82 26.53 22.67
CA ARG A 69 -14.21 27.92 22.84
C ARG A 69 -13.27 28.41 23.92
N SER A 70 -12.23 29.16 23.55
CA SER A 70 -11.48 29.98 24.48
C SER A 70 -12.48 30.94 25.11
N ALA A 71 -13.13 30.47 26.18
CA ALA A 71 -13.88 31.30 27.08
C ALA A 71 -12.84 32.15 27.80
N GLN A 72 -12.59 33.33 27.23
CA GLN A 72 -11.79 34.37 27.87
C GLN A 72 -12.49 34.73 29.19
N PRO A 73 -11.83 34.63 30.35
CA PRO A 73 -12.40 35.15 31.60
C PRO A 73 -12.43 36.68 31.53
N ARG A 74 -13.55 37.26 31.99
CA ARG A 74 -13.66 38.69 32.27
C ARG A 74 -13.05 38.98 33.64
#